data_AF-A0AAD7EBV2-F1
#
_entry.id   AF-A0AAD7EBV2-F1
#
_cell.length_a   1.000
_cell.length_b   1.000
_cell.length_c   1.000
_cell.angle_alpha   90.00
_cell.angle_beta   90.00
_cell.angle_gamma   90.00
#
_symmetry.space_group_name_H-M   'P 1'
#
loop_
_entity.id
_entity.type
_entity.pdbx_description
1 polymer ?
#
loop_
_entity_poly.entity_id
_entity_poly.type
_entity_poly.pdbx_seq_one_letter_code
_entity_poly.pdbx_strand_id
1 'polypeptide(L)'
;MLQKLEVAEYPLLQADQGFLNLYFSGTCMCLPYIYNVNLVIKDRSPILWHQLTDEMRVVYYITMKPFIYEAQSSNAMLTPEEIEETMDKSKRQADRFYQEEVGWWRTAYQKMMSDHGHVMRQCYKS
;
A
#
# COMPACT_ATOMS: atom_id res chain seq x y z
N MET A 1 -27.79 -14.92 1.60
CA MET A 1 -26.39 -14.43 1.62
C MET A 1 -26.21 -13.27 0.66
N LEU A 2 -26.48 -13.44 -0.65
CA LEU A 2 -26.67 -12.32 -1.60
C LEU A 2 -27.70 -11.29 -1.11
N GLN A 3 -28.79 -11.75 -0.49
CA GLN A 3 -29.83 -10.87 0.09
C GLN A 3 -29.37 -9.97 1.25
N LYS A 4 -28.22 -10.23 1.91
CA LYS A 4 -27.70 -9.34 2.98
C LYS A 4 -26.62 -8.38 2.47
N LEU A 5 -26.05 -8.63 1.30
CA LEU A 5 -25.13 -7.70 0.62
C LEU A 5 -25.86 -6.41 0.21
N GLU A 6 -27.15 -6.49 -0.14
CA GLU A 6 -27.95 -5.33 -0.55
C GLU A 6 -28.33 -4.38 0.60
N VAL A 7 -28.27 -4.83 1.86
CA VAL A 7 -28.79 -4.07 3.02
C VAL A 7 -27.73 -3.79 4.10
N ALA A 8 -26.51 -4.28 3.94
CA ALA A 8 -25.43 -3.99 4.88
C ALA A 8 -24.82 -2.61 4.57
N GLU A 9 -25.11 -1.62 5.41
CA GLU A 9 -24.50 -0.30 5.30
C GLU A 9 -23.10 -0.32 5.94
N TYR A 10 -22.09 -0.17 5.09
CA TYR A 10 -20.72 0.07 5.53
C TYR A 10 -20.27 1.47 5.08
N PRO A 11 -19.49 2.20 5.90
CA PRO A 11 -18.82 3.40 5.42
C PRO A 11 -18.01 3.06 4.16
N LEU A 12 -18.10 3.89 3.11
CA LEU A 12 -17.44 3.64 1.82
C LEU A 12 -15.94 3.30 1.96
N LEU A 13 -15.25 3.92 2.92
CA LEU A 13 -13.82 3.70 3.20
C LEU A 13 -13.51 2.40 3.95
N GLN A 14 -14.54 1.68 4.41
CA GLN A 14 -14.42 0.45 5.20
C GLN A 14 -15.21 -0.70 4.58
N ALA A 15 -15.83 -0.50 3.41
CA ALA A 15 -16.79 -1.44 2.83
C ALA A 15 -16.16 -2.83 2.67
N ASP A 16 -15.00 -2.93 2.02
CA ASP A 16 -14.37 -4.22 1.75
C ASP A 16 -13.87 -4.89 3.05
N GLN A 17 -13.11 -4.16 3.88
CA GLN A 17 -12.54 -4.71 5.11
C GLN A 17 -13.61 -5.09 6.13
N GLY A 18 -14.62 -4.23 6.32
CA GLY A 18 -15.74 -4.47 7.24
C GLY A 18 -16.61 -5.64 6.79
N PHE A 19 -16.90 -5.72 5.49
CA PHE A 19 -17.66 -6.82 4.91
C PHE A 19 -16.93 -8.16 5.09
N LEU A 20 -15.65 -8.23 4.71
CA LEU A 20 -14.86 -9.47 4.81
C LEU A 20 -14.72 -9.95 6.25
N ASN A 21 -14.50 -9.04 7.19
CA ASN A 21 -14.44 -9.38 8.62
C ASN A 21 -15.77 -9.94 9.12
N LEU A 22 -16.91 -9.37 8.72
CA LEU A 22 -18.22 -9.92 9.10
C LEU A 22 -18.43 -11.31 8.49
N TYR A 23 -18.14 -11.46 7.19
CA TYR A 23 -18.36 -12.70 6.46
C TYR A 23 -17.52 -13.86 7.00
N PHE A 24 -16.23 -13.63 7.29
CA PHE A 24 -15.30 -14.63 7.80
C PHE A 24 -15.16 -14.64 9.33
N SER A 25 -16.04 -13.93 10.06
CA SER A 25 -15.96 -13.78 11.52
C SER A 25 -15.92 -15.11 12.29
N GLY A 26 -16.56 -16.15 11.75
CA GLY A 26 -16.58 -17.50 12.35
C GLY A 26 -15.49 -18.45 11.83
N THR A 27 -14.71 -18.07 10.82
CA THR A 27 -13.67 -18.89 10.18
C THR A 27 -12.52 -17.98 9.72
N CYS A 28 -11.69 -17.54 10.65
CA CYS A 28 -10.49 -16.76 10.35
C CYS A 28 -9.23 -17.53 10.75
N MET A 29 -8.18 -17.37 9.95
CA MET A 29 -6.81 -17.76 10.30
C MET A 29 -6.05 -16.49 10.65
N CYS A 30 -5.38 -16.49 11.81
CA CYS A 30 -4.54 -15.36 12.22
C CYS A 30 -3.17 -15.50 11.55
N LEU A 31 -2.90 -14.64 10.57
CA LEU A 31 -1.56 -14.52 10.01
C LEU A 31 -0.64 -13.82 11.03
N PRO A 32 0.63 -14.24 11.16
CA PRO A 32 1.62 -13.47 11.90
C PRO A 32 1.71 -12.05 11.35
N TYR A 33 1.83 -11.06 12.24
CA TYR A 33 1.76 -9.64 11.87
C TYR A 33 2.83 -9.23 10.84
N ILE A 34 3.98 -9.91 10.82
CA ILE A 34 5.07 -9.72 9.84
C ILE A 34 4.62 -9.87 8.38
N TYR A 35 3.48 -10.54 8.11
CA TYR A 35 2.91 -10.72 6.78
C TYR A 35 1.89 -9.64 6.38
N ASN A 36 1.61 -8.66 7.25
CA ASN A 36 0.77 -7.52 6.93
C ASN A 36 1.08 -6.35 7.89
N VAL A 37 2.36 -5.95 7.96
CA VAL A 37 2.79 -4.90 8.89
C VAL A 37 2.24 -3.56 8.40
N ASN A 38 1.28 -3.01 9.14
CA ASN A 38 0.72 -1.71 8.83
C ASN A 38 1.73 -0.61 9.15
N LEU A 39 2.06 0.22 8.15
CA LEU A 39 3.02 1.31 8.26
C LEU A 39 2.71 2.29 9.41
N VAL A 40 1.45 2.42 9.80
CA VAL A 40 1.02 3.23 10.95
C VAL A 40 1.72 2.83 12.27
N ILE A 41 2.20 1.58 12.37
CA ILE A 41 2.87 1.13 13.59
C ILE A 41 4.21 1.84 13.82
N LYS A 42 4.83 2.36 12.76
CA LYS A 42 6.05 3.18 12.88
C LYS A 42 5.81 4.45 13.69
N ASP A 43 4.68 5.11 13.45
CA ASP A 43 4.25 6.30 14.18
C ASP A 43 3.76 5.94 15.60
N ARG A 44 2.94 4.90 15.73
CA ARG A 44 2.35 4.51 17.02
C ARG A 44 3.32 3.86 17.99
N SER A 45 4.29 3.09 17.50
CA SER A 45 5.28 2.39 18.31
C SER A 45 6.59 2.21 17.52
N PRO A 46 7.47 3.23 17.50
CA PRO A 46 8.77 3.15 16.84
C PRO A 46 9.63 1.98 17.35
N ILE A 47 9.50 1.64 18.64
CA ILE A 47 10.22 0.50 19.26
C ILE A 47 9.78 -0.81 18.61
N LEU A 48 8.47 -1.06 18.52
CA LEU A 48 7.95 -2.27 17.90
C LEU A 48 8.29 -2.31 16.41
N TRP A 49 8.20 -1.17 15.71
CA TRP A 49 8.64 -1.08 14.32
C TRP A 49 10.07 -1.56 14.16
N HIS A 50 11.00 -1.00 14.95
CA HIS A 50 12.41 -1.36 14.90
C HIS A 50 12.66 -2.84 15.19
N GLN A 51 11.96 -3.42 16.18
CA GLN A 51 12.08 -4.85 16.50
C GLN A 51 11.55 -5.77 15.40
N LEU A 52 10.58 -5.30 14.61
CA LEU A 52 10.00 -6.09 13.53
C LEU A 52 10.78 -5.94 12.22
N THR A 53 11.52 -4.85 12.00
CA THR A 53 12.10 -4.47 10.69
C THR A 53 12.81 -5.62 9.98
N ASP A 54 13.63 -6.38 10.70
CA ASP A 54 14.44 -7.47 10.13
C ASP A 54 13.61 -8.73 9.79
N GLU A 55 12.41 -8.86 10.39
CA GLU A 55 11.51 -10.00 10.23
C GLU A 55 10.32 -9.71 9.30
N MET A 56 10.10 -8.43 8.95
CA MET A 56 8.96 -8.03 8.11
C MET A 56 9.04 -8.72 6.75
N ARG A 57 7.91 -9.28 6.32
CA ARG A 57 7.77 -9.91 5.00
C ARG A 57 6.95 -9.05 4.05
N VAL A 58 5.91 -8.38 4.57
CA VAL A 58 5.03 -7.51 3.80
C VAL A 58 4.68 -6.27 4.60
N VAL A 59 4.85 -5.10 3.98
CA VAL A 59 4.53 -3.79 4.55
C VAL A 59 3.30 -3.22 3.85
N TYR A 60 2.32 -2.76 4.62
CA TYR A 60 1.08 -2.16 4.15
C TYR A 60 1.10 -0.63 4.31
N TYR A 61 1.14 0.07 3.17
CA TYR A 61 1.31 1.51 3.05
C TYR A 61 -0.01 2.29 3.16
N ILE A 62 -0.62 2.33 4.36
CA ILE A 62 -1.89 3.05 4.56
C ILE A 62 -1.71 4.55 4.78
N THR A 63 -0.67 4.96 5.53
CA THR A 63 -0.48 6.37 5.95
C THR A 63 0.31 7.18 4.93
N MET A 64 1.18 6.55 4.16
CA MET A 64 2.02 7.18 3.15
C MET A 64 2.06 6.31 1.91
N LYS A 65 1.50 6.79 0.79
CA LYS A 65 1.53 6.07 -0.48
C LYS A 65 2.79 6.45 -1.27
N PRO A 66 3.65 5.48 -1.63
CA PRO A 66 4.89 5.79 -2.35
C PRO A 66 4.66 6.20 -3.82
N PHE A 67 3.50 5.86 -4.40
CA PHE A 67 3.25 5.94 -5.84
C PHE A 67 1.99 6.71 -6.25
N ILE A 68 1.21 7.26 -5.30
CA ILE A 68 0.00 8.05 -5.59
C ILE A 68 0.03 9.34 -4.79
N TYR A 69 -0.24 10.46 -5.46
CA TYR A 69 -0.64 11.70 -4.80
C TYR A 69 -2.16 11.81 -4.83
N GLU A 70 -2.81 12.06 -3.69
CA GLU A 70 -4.29 12.09 -3.58
C GLU A 70 -4.96 13.09 -4.54
N ALA A 71 -4.21 14.06 -5.08
CA ALA A 71 -4.70 15.04 -6.06
C ALA A 71 -4.71 14.54 -7.52
N GLN A 72 -4.14 13.38 -7.84
CA GLN A 72 -4.15 12.83 -9.19
C GLN A 72 -5.46 12.06 -9.44
N SER A 73 -6.47 12.79 -9.90
CA SER A 73 -7.81 12.31 -10.24
C SER A 73 -7.95 11.75 -11.65
N SER A 74 -6.86 11.54 -12.39
CA SER A 74 -6.94 11.04 -13.76
C SER A 74 -6.99 9.51 -13.77
N ASN A 75 -7.94 8.95 -14.52
CA ASN A 75 -8.02 7.53 -14.89
C ASN A 75 -6.86 7.08 -15.81
N ALA A 76 -5.72 7.77 -15.78
CA ALA A 76 -4.55 7.49 -16.59
C ALA A 76 -3.48 6.85 -15.71
N MET A 77 -2.89 5.75 -16.17
CA MET A 77 -1.70 5.19 -15.54
C MET A 77 -0.56 6.21 -15.64
N LEU A 78 0.10 6.47 -14.52
CA LEU A 78 1.29 7.32 -14.47
C LEU A 78 2.41 6.68 -15.28
N THR A 79 3.11 7.49 -16.07
CA THR A 79 4.35 7.09 -16.73
C THR A 79 5.43 6.72 -15.71
N PRO A 80 6.46 5.94 -16.10
CA PRO A 80 7.56 5.60 -15.20
C PRO A 80 8.23 6.83 -14.59
N GLU A 81 8.37 7.90 -15.37
CA GLU A 81 8.95 9.17 -14.95
C GLU A 81 8.10 9.85 -13.88
N GLU A 82 6.77 9.88 -14.07
CA GLU A 82 5.83 10.45 -13.09
C GLU A 82 5.79 9.64 -11.78
N ILE A 83 5.92 8.31 -11.86
CA ILE A 83 6.02 7.44 -10.67
C ILE A 83 7.30 7.75 -9.89
N GLU A 84 8.44 7.91 -10.59
CA GLU A 84 9.72 8.27 -9.97
C GLU A 84 9.66 9.64 -9.29
N GLU A 85 9.08 10.65 -9.95
CA GLU A 85 8.85 11.96 -9.34
C GLU A 85 7.94 11.89 -8.11
N THR A 86 6.90 11.05 -8.17
CA THR A 86 5.96 10.85 -7.06
C THR A 86 6.68 10.25 -5.86
N MET A 87 7.54 9.25 -6.07
CA MET A 87 8.36 8.69 -5.00
C MET A 87 9.31 9.72 -4.39
N ASP A 88 9.93 10.58 -5.22
CA ASP A 88 10.81 11.64 -4.72
C ASP A 88 10.06 12.68 -3.90
N LYS A 89 8.82 13.01 -4.28
CA LYS A 89 7.93 13.86 -3.48
C LYS A 89 7.56 13.16 -2.18
N SER A 90 7.09 11.91 -2.22
CA SER A 90 6.70 11.14 -1.02
C SER A 90 7.84 10.96 -0.02
N LYS A 91 9.08 10.76 -0.47
CA LYS A 91 10.27 10.71 0.41
C LYS A 91 10.51 11.99 1.20
N ARG A 92 10.09 13.14 0.69
CA ARG A 92 10.29 14.46 1.33
C ARG A 92 9.12 14.85 2.23
N GLN A 93 8.01 14.12 2.17
CA GLN A 93 6.85 14.38 3.03
C GLN A 93 7.11 13.95 4.48
N ALA A 94 6.28 14.46 5.39
CA ALA A 94 6.32 14.14 6.81
C ALA A 94 7.75 14.24 7.41
N ASP A 95 8.49 15.29 7.03
CA ASP A 95 9.89 15.50 7.43
C ASP A 95 10.79 14.27 7.20
N ARG A 96 10.58 13.59 6.06
CA ARG A 96 11.33 12.38 5.66
C ARG A 96 11.14 11.18 6.59
N PHE A 97 10.12 11.20 7.45
CA PHE A 97 9.85 10.13 8.42
C PHE A 97 9.68 8.76 7.75
N TYR A 98 9.12 8.70 6.54
CA TYR A 98 8.91 7.47 5.77
C TYR A 98 9.92 7.27 4.63
N GLN A 99 11.07 7.98 4.64
CA GLN A 99 12.02 7.96 3.53
C GLN A 99 12.56 6.55 3.24
N GLU A 100 12.80 5.75 4.27
CA GLU A 100 13.31 4.39 4.17
C GLU A 100 12.29 3.47 3.49
N GLU A 101 11.03 3.51 3.92
CA GLU A 101 9.97 2.63 3.40
C GLU A 101 9.62 3.00 1.95
N VAL A 102 9.57 4.29 1.62
CA VAL A 102 9.46 4.71 0.22
C VAL A 102 10.68 4.25 -0.59
N GLY A 103 11.85 4.17 0.03
CA GLY A 103 13.06 3.58 -0.55
C GLY A 103 12.88 2.09 -0.88
N TRP A 104 12.35 1.29 0.05
CA TRP A 104 12.06 -0.14 -0.17
C TRP A 104 11.11 -0.34 -1.35
N TRP A 105 10.03 0.46 -1.42
CA TRP A 105 9.10 0.40 -2.55
C TRP A 105 9.78 0.76 -3.87
N ARG A 106 10.62 1.82 -3.88
CA ARG A 106 11.38 2.22 -5.08
C ARG A 106 12.28 1.10 -5.59
N THR A 107 13.02 0.44 -4.70
CA THR A 107 13.88 -0.69 -5.07
C THR A 107 13.06 -1.83 -5.68
N ALA A 108 11.92 -2.17 -5.09
CA ALA A 108 11.03 -3.20 -5.63
C ALA A 108 10.47 -2.82 -7.01
N TYR A 109 10.04 -1.57 -7.18
CA TYR A 109 9.56 -1.04 -8.46
C TYR A 109 10.63 -1.05 -9.55
N GLN A 110 11.84 -0.59 -9.23
CA GLN A 110 12.97 -0.60 -10.16
C GLN A 110 13.35 -2.02 -10.58
N LYS A 111 13.34 -2.97 -9.65
CA LYS A 111 13.54 -4.39 -9.96
C LYS A 111 12.46 -4.89 -10.93
N MET A 112 11.20 -4.61 -10.65
CA MET A 112 10.09 -4.98 -11.53
C MET A 112 10.23 -4.36 -12.93
N MET A 113 10.61 -3.08 -13.03
CA MET A 113 10.81 -2.40 -14.32
C MET A 113 12.03 -2.92 -15.08
N SER A 114 13.08 -3.37 -14.38
CA SER A 114 14.21 -4.06 -15.00
C SER A 114 13.79 -5.40 -15.60
N ASP A 115 13.06 -6.21 -14.82
CA ASP A 115 12.69 -7.58 -15.23
C ASP A 115 11.55 -7.61 -16.27
N HIS A 116 10.58 -6.70 -16.12
CA HIS A 116 9.31 -6.75 -16.83
C HIS A 116 8.89 -5.40 -17.44
N GLY A 117 9.77 -4.39 -17.45
CA GLY A 117 9.41 -3.05 -17.93
C GLY A 117 9.00 -3.00 -19.40
N HIS A 118 9.44 -3.95 -20.22
CA HIS A 118 9.02 -4.04 -21.63
C HIS A 118 7.52 -4.37 -21.76
N VAL A 119 6.96 -5.19 -20.86
CA VAL A 119 5.53 -5.49 -20.80
C VAL A 119 4.78 -4.29 -20.23
N MET A 120 5.26 -3.73 -19.12
CA MET A 120 4.60 -2.60 -18.46
C MET A 120 4.49 -1.38 -19.36
N ARG A 121 5.51 -1.13 -20.19
CA ARG A 121 5.50 0.00 -21.14
C ARG A 121 4.42 -0.08 -22.21
N GLN A 122 3.86 -1.25 -22.47
CA GLN A 122 2.73 -1.41 -23.41
C GLN A 122 1.40 -0.88 -22.82
N CYS A 123 1.32 -0.73 -21.49
CA CYS A 123 0.13 -0.27 -20.81
C CYS A 123 0.04 1.26 -20.71
N TYR A 124 1.16 1.97 -20.89
CA TYR A 124 1.13 3.43 -20.95
C TYR A 124 0.50 3.86 -22.27
N LYS A 125 -0.56 4.67 -22.19
CA LYS A 125 -1.22 5.20 -23.38
C LYS A 125 -0.21 6.04 -24.17
N SER A 126 -0.20 5.83 -25.48
CA SER A 126 0.38 6.75 -26.46
C SER A 126 -0.43 8.04 -26.52
#